data_AF-A0A941D8N9-F1
#
_entry.id   AF-A0A941D8N9-F1
#
_cell.length_a   1.000
_cell.length_b   1.000
_cell.length_c   1.000
_cell.angle_alpha   90.00
_cell.angle_beta   90.00
_cell.angle_gamma   90.00
#
_symmetry.space_group_name_H-M   'P 1'
#
loop_
_entity.id
_entity.type
_entity.pdbx_description
1 polymer ?
#
loop_
_entity_poly.entity_id
_entity_poly.type
_entity_poly.pdbx_seq_one_letter_code
_entity_poly.pdbx_strand_id
1 'polypeptide(L)' 'MTDFKKGDRVFAIKGLGGGWSTTVPKGTEGTVVGVESHFLSSDTFTVKFDNDEIEEVSENDIYAGDK' A
#
# COMPACT_ATOMS: atom_id res chain seq x y z
N MET A 1 -6.13 -2.03 14.69
CA MET A 1 -7.35 -2.56 14.03
C MET A 1 -7.21 -2.02 12.63
N THR A 2 -6.88 -2.88 11.68
CA THR A 2 -6.52 -2.41 10.34
C THR A 2 -7.76 -1.93 9.60
N ASP A 3 -7.68 -0.72 9.05
CA ASP A 3 -8.79 -0.16 8.28
C ASP A 3 -8.79 -0.65 6.82
N PHE A 4 -7.72 -1.33 6.38
CA PHE A 4 -7.58 -1.84 5.02
C PHE A 4 -7.81 -3.35 4.93
N LYS A 5 -8.57 -3.76 3.92
CA LYS A 5 -8.78 -5.17 3.55
C LYS A 5 -8.45 -5.41 2.09
N LYS A 6 -8.23 -6.68 1.76
CA LYS A 6 -8.07 -7.12 0.38
C LYS A 6 -9.25 -6.65 -0.49
N GLY A 7 -8.93 -6.03 -1.62
CA GLY A 7 -9.88 -5.45 -2.57
C GLY A 7 -10.15 -3.96 -2.37
N ASP A 8 -9.68 -3.34 -1.29
CA ASP A 8 -9.81 -1.90 -1.11
C ASP A 8 -8.90 -1.14 -2.08
N ARG A 9 -9.40 0.03 -2.52
CA ARG A 9 -8.63 0.98 -3.31
C ARG A 9 -7.90 1.93 -2.39
N VAL A 10 -6.63 2.14 -2.67
CA VAL A 10 -5.72 2.94 -1.86
C VAL A 10 -4.82 3.79 -2.74
N PHE A 11 -4.25 4.83 -2.17
CA PHE A 11 -3.35 5.74 -2.87
C PHE A 11 -2.04 5.87 -2.10
N ALA A 12 -0.91 5.92 -2.82
CA ALA A 12 0.39 6.16 -2.21
C ALA A 12 0.49 7.58 -1.63
N ILE A 13 0.85 7.72 -0.35
CA ILE A 13 1.02 9.03 0.32
C ILE A 13 2.32 9.72 -0.11
N LYS A 14 3.33 8.94 -0.47
CA LYS A 14 4.68 9.38 -0.87
C LYS A 14 5.20 8.49 -2.00
N GLY A 15 6.38 8.80 -2.52
CA GLY A 15 7.07 7.89 -3.42
C GLY A 15 7.46 6.60 -2.68
N LEU A 16 7.03 5.45 -3.19
CA LEU A 16 7.36 4.12 -2.67
C LEU A 16 8.31 3.40 -3.64
N GLY A 17 8.98 2.36 -3.13
CA GLY A 17 9.98 1.60 -3.87
C GLY A 17 11.26 1.34 -3.06
N GLY A 18 11.87 0.19 -3.29
CA GLY A 18 13.12 -0.21 -2.65
C GLY A 18 14.35 0.45 -3.29
N GLY A 19 15.13 1.21 -2.52
CA GLY A 19 16.47 1.66 -2.88
C GLY A 19 16.57 3.13 -3.30
N TRP A 20 17.29 3.41 -4.39
CA TRP A 20 17.62 4.78 -4.84
C TRP A 20 16.58 5.37 -5.82
N SER A 21 15.59 4.58 -6.24
CA SER A 21 14.59 4.96 -7.23
C SER A 21 13.19 4.72 -6.70
N THR A 22 12.32 5.72 -6.85
CA THR A 22 10.89 5.59 -6.60
C THR A 22 10.26 4.79 -7.76
N THR A 23 9.73 3.61 -7.46
CA THR A 23 8.98 2.76 -8.40
C THR A 23 7.52 3.18 -8.47
N VAL A 24 6.94 3.59 -7.33
CA VAL A 24 5.55 4.04 -7.21
C VAL A 24 5.52 5.51 -6.83
N PRO A 25 5.17 6.42 -7.75
CA PRO A 25 5.01 7.84 -7.42
C PRO A 25 3.95 8.10 -6.35
N LYS A 26 4.09 9.23 -5.65
CA LYS A 26 3.04 9.74 -4.76
C LYS A 26 1.73 9.91 -5.55
N GLY A 27 0.63 9.49 -4.94
CA GLY A 27 -0.71 9.62 -5.51
C GLY A 27 -1.06 8.53 -6.52
N THR A 28 -0.15 7.59 -6.81
CA THR A 28 -0.49 6.40 -7.60
C THR A 28 -1.55 5.59 -6.86
N GLU A 29 -2.60 5.25 -7.57
CA GLU A 29 -3.69 4.41 -7.07
C GLU A 29 -3.31 2.93 -7.16
N GLY A 30 -3.83 2.13 -6.23
CA GLY A 30 -3.61 0.70 -6.19
C GLY A 30 -4.73 -0.04 -5.48
N THR A 31 -4.65 -1.37 -5.52
CA THR A 31 -5.59 -2.28 -4.87
C THR A 31 -4.85 -3.14 -3.87
N VAL A 32 -5.38 -3.24 -2.65
CA VAL A 32 -4.85 -4.16 -1.64
C VAL A 32 -5.09 -5.60 -2.11
N VAL A 33 -4.02 -6.37 -2.30
CA VAL A 33 -4.08 -7.78 -2.74
C VAL A 33 -3.74 -8.76 -1.62
N GLY A 34 -3.09 -8.29 -0.55
CA GLY A 34 -2.71 -9.06 0.64
C GLY A 34 -2.68 -8.20 1.90
N VAL A 35 -2.97 -8.83 3.04
CA VAL A 35 -2.88 -8.21 4.37
C VAL A 35 -2.20 -9.23 5.28
N GLU A 36 -1.07 -8.86 5.85
CA GLU A 36 -0.32 -9.66 6.81
C GLU A 36 -0.35 -8.99 8.18
N SER A 37 -1.10 -9.61 9.10
CA SER A 37 -1.20 -9.13 10.47
C SER A 37 -0.20 -9.82 11.38
N HIS A 38 0.71 -9.05 11.95
CA HIS A 38 1.67 -9.54 12.93
C HIS A 38 1.17 -9.26 14.35
N PHE A 39 1.02 -10.31 15.17
CA PHE A 39 0.45 -10.23 16.53
C PHE A 39 1.21 -9.28 17.49
N LEU A 40 2.43 -8.88 17.14
CA LEU A 40 3.33 -8.04 17.94
C LEU A 40 3.92 -6.85 17.16
N SER A 41 3.53 -6.65 15.89
CA SER A 41 4.11 -5.63 15.01
C SER A 41 3.04 -4.92 14.18
N SER A 42 3.40 -3.80 13.55
CA SER A 42 2.55 -3.14 12.57
C SER A 42 2.16 -4.10 11.44
N ASP A 43 0.91 -4.00 11.00
CA ASP A 43 0.39 -4.75 9.87
C ASP A 43 1.07 -4.30 8.57
N THR A 44 1.32 -5.27 7.68
CA THR A 44 1.91 -5.04 6.36
C THR A 44 0.85 -5.34 5.30
N PHE A 45 0.77 -4.49 4.28
CA PHE A 45 -0.20 -4.62 3.19
C PHE A 45 0.55 -4.81 1.88
N THR A 46 0.13 -5.80 1.10
CA THR A 46 0.61 -5.95 -0.27
C THR A 46 -0.36 -5.21 -1.19
N VAL A 47 0.12 -4.19 -1.89
CA VAL A 47 -0.69 -3.37 -2.81
C VAL A 47 -0.19 -3.56 -4.22
N LYS A 48 -1.11 -3.87 -5.15
CA LYS A 48 -0.85 -3.80 -6.58
C LYS A 48 -1.26 -2.42 -7.08
N PHE A 49 -0.29 -1.60 -7.45
CA PHE A 49 -0.51 -0.27 -7.99
C PHE A 49 -0.84 -0.32 -9.49
N ASP A 50 -1.54 0.70 -9.97
CA ASP A 50 -2.01 0.79 -11.36
C ASP A 50 -0.87 1.04 -12.37
N ASN A 51 0.33 1.35 -11.89
CA ASN A 51 1.56 1.37 -12.68
C ASN A 51 2.22 -0.02 -12.82
N ASP A 52 1.48 -1.09 -12.51
CA ASP A 52 1.90 -2.50 -12.53
C ASP A 52 2.94 -2.91 -11.47
N GLU A 53 3.33 -2.01 -10.57
CA GLU A 53 4.22 -2.32 -9.46
C GLU A 53 3.47 -2.96 -8.29
N ILE A 54 4.12 -3.89 -7.61
CA ILE A 54 3.62 -4.52 -6.39
C ILE A 54 4.59 -4.19 -5.26
N GLU A 55 4.10 -3.53 -4.23
CA GLU A 55 4.90 -3.10 -3.08
C GLU A 55 4.25 -3.56 -1.78
N GLU A 56 5.11 -3.88 -0.81
CA GLU A 56 4.71 -4.07 0.58
C GLU A 56 4.79 -2.74 1.31
N VAL A 57 3.67 -2.32 1.87
CA VAL A 57 3.47 -0.99 2.45
C VAL A 57 2.89 -1.10 3.85
N SER A 58 3.08 -0.07 4.66
CA SER A 58 2.42 0.06 5.96
C SER A 58 1.20 0.99 5.86
N GLU A 59 0.37 1.05 6.90
CA GLU A 59 -0.75 2.01 6.97
C GLU A 59 -0.30 3.48 6.82
N ASN A 60 0.97 3.79 7.09
CA ASN A 60 1.50 5.15 6.98
C ASN A 60 1.95 5.52 5.55
N ASP A 61 1.97 4.55 4.64
CA ASP A 61 2.44 4.73 3.26
C ASP A 61 1.26 4.88 2.29
N ILE A 62 0.06 4.52 2.71
CA ILE A 62 -1.17 4.51 1.91
C ILE A 62 -2.34 5.18 2.64
N TYR A 63 -3.28 5.74 1.88
CA TYR A 63 -4.58 6.18 2.42
C TYR A 63 -5.71 5.57 1.61
N ALA A 64 -6.88 5.43 2.24
CA ALA A 64 -8.07 4.89 1.59
C ALA A 64 -8.52 5.81 0.46
N GLY A 65 -8.74 5.25 -0.72
CA GLY A 65 -9.48 5.92 -1.77
C GLY A 65 -10.95 5.92 -1.39
N ASP A 66 -11.44 7.02 -0.84
CA ASP A 66 -12.87 7.19 -0.58
C ASP A 66 -13.65 6.92 -1.88
N LYS A 67 -14.76 6.16 -1.74
CA LYS A 67 -15.72 5.87 -2.81
C LYS A 67 -16.53 7.10 -3.20
#